data_AF-A0A3D5PRV4-F1
#
_entry.id   AF-A0A3D5PRV4-F1
#
_cell.length_a   1.000
_cell.length_b   1.000
_cell.length_c   1.000
_cell.angle_alpha   90.00
_cell.angle_beta   90.00
_cell.angle_gamma   90.00
#
_symmetry.space_group_name_H-M   'P 1'
#
loop_
_entity.id
_entity.type
_entity.pdbx_description
1 polymer ?
#
loop_
_entity_poly.entity_id
_entity_poly.type
_entity_poly.pdbx_seq_one_letter_code
_entity_poly.pdbx_strand_id
1 'polypeptide(L)'
;FWIFLRHMVLPTMTLSVIYIALIARMTRASVQEILQEDYVRTARAKGQSEFKILMRHALRNAAVPIVTVIGLGIALMIGGVVVTESVYNIPGLGRLVLDAVLARDYPVIQGLILFFSFVYILINLLIDLSYTFFDPRIRY
;
A
#
# COMPACT_ATOMS: atom_id res chain seq x y z
N PHE A 1 -9.42 10.85 24.85
CA PHE A 1 -9.00 9.70 24.02
C PHE A 1 -10.16 9.13 23.18
N TRP A 2 -11.28 8.71 23.78
CA TRP A 2 -12.41 8.09 23.05
C TRP A 2 -13.06 8.96 21.97
N ILE A 3 -13.18 10.26 22.22
CA ILE A 3 -13.71 11.25 21.26
C ILE A 3 -12.78 11.38 20.04
N PHE A 4 -11.47 11.34 20.24
CA PHE A 4 -10.47 11.44 19.17
C PHE A 4 -10.54 10.23 18.24
N LEU A 5 -10.57 9.01 18.79
CA LEU A 5 -10.76 7.79 18.00
C LEU A 5 -12.04 7.84 17.16
N ARG A 6 -13.16 8.28 17.74
CA ARG A 6 -14.45 8.37 17.03
C ARG A 6 -14.40 9.34 15.83
N HIS A 7 -13.65 10.44 15.92
CA HIS A 7 -13.49 11.40 14.82
C HIS A 7 -12.54 10.90 13.72
N MET A 8 -11.65 9.95 14.02
CA MET A 8 -10.74 9.36 13.03
C MET A 8 -11.35 8.19 12.24
N VAL A 9 -12.41 7.55 12.75
CA VAL A 9 -13.03 6.40 12.05
C VAL A 9 -13.51 6.78 10.65
N LEU A 10 -14.24 7.89 10.51
CA LEU A 10 -14.83 8.30 9.24
C LEU A 10 -13.76 8.65 8.16
N PRO A 11 -12.77 9.53 8.44
CA PRO A 11 -11.68 9.79 7.49
C PRO A 11 -10.90 8.52 7.10
N THR A 12 -10.60 7.67 8.09
CA THR A 12 -9.83 6.45 7.86
C THR A 12 -10.59 5.47 6.98
N MET A 13 -11.90 5.30 7.21
CA MET A 13 -12.74 4.45 6.37
C MET A 13 -12.85 4.99 4.94
N THR A 14 -13.09 6.29 4.78
CA THR A 14 -13.19 6.94 3.47
C THR A 14 -11.92 6.74 2.63
N LEU A 15 -10.75 6.89 3.26
CA LEU A 15 -9.48 6.62 2.59
C LEU A 15 -9.24 5.13 2.36
N SER A 16 -9.49 4.27 3.35
CA SER A 16 -9.01 2.89 3.33
C SER A 16 -9.88 1.94 2.49
N VAL A 17 -11.19 2.17 2.41
CA VAL A 17 -12.15 1.23 1.79
C VAL A 17 -11.79 0.89 0.33
N ILE A 18 -11.35 1.89 -0.44
CA ILE A 18 -10.96 1.71 -1.85
C ILE A 18 -9.75 0.78 -1.97
N TYR A 19 -8.75 0.97 -1.10
CA TYR A 19 -7.51 0.20 -1.15
C TYR A 19 -7.68 -1.21 -0.58
N ILE A 20 -8.54 -1.40 0.43
CA ILE A 20 -8.86 -2.74 0.96
C ILE A 20 -9.42 -3.62 -0.15
N ALA A 21 -10.36 -3.11 -0.94
CA ALA A 21 -10.93 -3.86 -2.06
C ALA A 21 -9.88 -4.20 -3.13
N LEU A 22 -8.99 -3.26 -3.43
CA LEU A 22 -7.91 -3.46 -4.41
C LEU A 22 -6.90 -4.52 -3.94
N ILE A 23 -6.42 -4.42 -2.70
CA ILE A 23 -5.46 -5.33 -2.09
C ILE A 23 -6.07 -6.73 -1.96
N ALA A 24 -7.32 -6.84 -1.51
CA ALA A 24 -8.01 -8.12 -1.40
C ALA A 24 -8.17 -8.81 -2.78
N ARG A 25 -8.54 -8.04 -3.82
CA ARG A 25 -8.63 -8.57 -5.19
C ARG A 25 -7.27 -9.04 -5.72
N MET A 26 -6.22 -8.24 -5.53
CA MET A 26 -4.87 -8.61 -5.95
C MET A 26 -4.40 -9.87 -5.22
N THR A 27 -4.56 -9.91 -3.90
CA THR A 27 -4.18 -11.06 -3.08
C THR A 27 -4.86 -12.34 -3.57
N ARG A 28 -6.17 -12.28 -3.84
CA ARG A 28 -6.93 -13.43 -4.35
C ARG A 28 -6.42 -13.88 -5.72
N ALA A 29 -6.19 -12.93 -6.64
CA ALA A 29 -5.71 -13.23 -7.98
C ALA A 29 -4.32 -13.88 -7.97
N SER A 30 -3.36 -13.28 -7.27
CA SER A 30 -1.98 -13.80 -7.19
C SER A 30 -1.91 -15.16 -6.52
N VAL A 31 -2.65 -15.39 -5.43
CA VAL A 31 -2.71 -16.70 -4.78
C VAL A 31 -3.32 -17.75 -5.71
N GLN A 32 -4.39 -17.40 -6.44
CA GLN A 32 -5.03 -18.33 -7.38
C GLN A 32 -4.09 -18.74 -8.52
N GLU A 33 -3.35 -17.79 -9.08
CA GLU A 33 -2.35 -18.03 -10.13
C GLU A 33 -1.24 -18.96 -9.63
N ILE A 34 -0.67 -18.66 -8.46
CA ILE A 34 0.40 -19.46 -7.89
C ILE A 34 -0.04 -20.89 -7.55
N LEU A 35 -1.28 -21.09 -7.08
CA LEU A 35 -1.78 -22.44 -6.78
C LEU A 35 -1.92 -23.33 -8.03
N GLN A 36 -1.93 -22.75 -9.23
CA GLN A 36 -2.00 -23.49 -10.50
C GLN A 36 -0.63 -23.91 -11.03
N GLU A 37 0.45 -23.40 -10.46
CA GLU A 37 1.83 -23.68 -10.86
C GLU A 37 2.26 -25.14 -10.65
N ASP A 38 3.15 -25.62 -11.52
CA ASP A 38 3.56 -27.03 -11.51
C ASP A 38 4.39 -27.43 -10.28
N TYR A 39 5.10 -26.48 -9.66
CA TYR A 39 5.81 -26.75 -8.39
C TYR A 39 4.83 -26.97 -7.23
N VAL A 40 3.64 -26.35 -7.26
CA VAL A 40 2.58 -26.59 -6.27
C VAL A 40 1.97 -27.97 -6.48
N ARG A 41 1.70 -28.36 -7.74
CA ARG A 41 1.24 -29.71 -8.08
C ARG A 41 2.22 -30.78 -7.61
N THR A 42 3.51 -30.52 -7.82
CA THR A 42 4.60 -31.40 -7.35
C THR A 42 4.64 -31.48 -5.83
N ALA A 43 4.46 -30.35 -5.11
CA ALA A 43 4.41 -30.34 -3.65
C ALA A 43 3.20 -31.12 -3.10
N ARG A 44 2.05 -31.02 -3.77
CA ARG A 44 0.84 -31.79 -3.44
C ARG A 44 1.05 -33.29 -3.69
N ALA A 45 1.67 -33.67 -4.82
CA ALA A 45 2.02 -35.06 -5.12
C ALA A 45 3.02 -35.66 -4.10
N LYS A 46 3.87 -34.83 -3.50
CA LYS A 46 4.78 -35.21 -2.38
C LYS A 46 4.07 -35.29 -1.02
N GLY A 47 2.76 -35.09 -0.94
CA GLY A 47 1.97 -35.17 0.29
C GLY A 47 2.13 -33.98 1.24
N GLN A 48 2.59 -32.81 0.77
CA GLN A 48 2.63 -31.61 1.60
C GLN A 48 1.19 -31.13 1.90
N SER A 49 0.95 -30.66 3.12
CA SER A 49 -0.35 -30.11 3.50
C SER A 49 -0.66 -28.80 2.78
N GLU A 50 -1.93 -28.57 2.44
CA GLU A 50 -2.40 -27.33 1.78
C GLU A 50 -1.99 -26.08 2.58
N PHE A 51 -2.06 -26.13 3.91
CA PHE A 51 -1.64 -25.02 4.76
C PHE A 51 -0.16 -24.68 4.58
N LYS A 52 0.72 -25.68 4.46
CA LYS A 52 2.15 -25.47 4.27
C LYS A 52 2.48 -24.99 2.85
N ILE A 53 1.72 -25.45 1.85
CA ILE A 53 1.80 -24.94 0.48
C ILE A 53 1.42 -23.46 0.45
N LEU A 54 0.28 -23.10 1.06
CA LEU A 54 -0.23 -21.74 1.14
C LEU A 54 0.75 -20.80 1.85
N MET A 55 1.15 -21.14 3.09
CA MET A 55 1.98 -20.26 3.93
C MET A 55 3.40 -20.12 3.39
N ARG A 56 4.03 -21.20 2.91
CA ARG A 56 5.46 -21.20 2.59
C ARG A 56 5.76 -20.95 1.11
N HIS A 57 4.84 -21.30 0.21
CA HIS A 57 5.07 -21.20 -1.23
C HIS A 57 4.16 -20.13 -1.86
N ALA A 58 2.85 -20.21 -1.62
CA ALA A 58 1.91 -19.32 -2.29
C ALA A 58 1.98 -17.88 -1.78
N LEU A 59 1.91 -17.66 -0.47
CA LEU A 59 1.96 -16.31 0.10
C LEU A 59 3.29 -15.61 -0.13
N ARG A 60 4.41 -16.35 -0.06
CA ARG A 60 5.74 -15.79 -0.27
C ARG A 60 5.91 -15.25 -1.70
N ASN A 61 5.43 -16.01 -2.68
CA ASN A 61 5.49 -15.60 -4.08
C ASN A 61 4.40 -14.56 -4.42
N ALA A 62 3.23 -14.62 -3.78
CA ALA A 62 2.16 -13.63 -3.94
C ALA A 62 2.50 -12.29 -3.26
N ALA A 63 3.44 -12.26 -2.31
CA ALA A 63 3.80 -11.06 -1.59
C ALA A 63 4.35 -9.95 -2.50
N VAL A 64 5.06 -10.31 -3.58
CA VAL A 64 5.63 -9.34 -4.52
C VAL A 64 4.55 -8.44 -5.13
N PRO A 65 3.57 -8.96 -5.88
CA PRO A 65 2.53 -8.12 -6.48
C PRO A 65 1.65 -7.42 -5.42
N ILE A 66 1.42 -8.04 -4.26
CA ILE A 66 0.64 -7.43 -3.17
C ILE A 66 1.35 -6.18 -2.63
N VAL A 67 2.66 -6.28 -2.34
CA VAL A 67 3.44 -5.16 -1.80
C VAL A 67 3.58 -4.04 -2.84
N THR A 68 3.70 -4.36 -4.13
CA THR A 68 3.65 -3.36 -5.20
C THR A 68 2.34 -2.57 -5.20
N VAL A 69 1.21 -3.27 -5.11
CA VAL A 69 -0.13 -2.63 -5.07
C VAL A 69 -0.30 -1.79 -3.80
N ILE A 70 0.24 -2.23 -2.67
CA ILE A 70 0.25 -1.43 -1.44
C ILE A 70 1.03 -0.13 -1.67
N GLY A 71 2.21 -0.19 -2.29
CA GLY A 71 2.99 1.00 -2.63
C GLY A 71 2.27 2.00 -3.51
N LEU A 72 1.66 1.49 -4.58
CA LEU A 72 0.83 2.30 -5.46
C LEU A 72 -0.37 2.91 -4.70
N GLY A 73 -0.98 2.13 -3.81
CA GLY A 73 -2.05 2.59 -2.94
C GLY A 73 -1.63 3.77 -2.08
N ILE A 74 -0.46 3.70 -1.44
CA ILE A 74 0.07 4.79 -0.61
C ILE A 74 0.31 6.06 -1.44
N ALA A 75 0.84 5.92 -2.67
CA ALA A 75 1.02 7.05 -3.59
C ALA A 75 -0.30 7.78 -3.87
N LEU A 76 -1.34 7.01 -4.16
CA LEU A 76 -2.69 7.53 -4.43
C LEU A 76 -3.34 8.11 -3.17
N MET A 77 -3.04 7.55 -1.99
CA MET A 77 -3.51 8.08 -0.71
C MET A 77 -2.98 9.48 -0.44
N ILE A 78 -1.74 9.81 -0.80
CA ILE A 78 -1.18 11.17 -0.64
C ILE A 78 -2.06 12.20 -1.37
N GLY A 79 -2.55 11.88 -2.57
CA GLY A 79 -3.51 12.71 -3.29
C GLY A 79 -4.90 12.76 -2.64
N GLY A 80 -5.40 11.60 -2.17
CA GLY A 80 -6.72 11.50 -1.53
C GLY A 80 -6.81 12.14 -0.13
N VAL A 81 -5.69 12.24 0.58
CA VAL A 81 -5.59 12.87 1.90
C VAL A 81 -5.98 14.35 1.83
N VAL A 82 -5.59 15.06 0.77
CA VAL A 82 -5.96 16.46 0.55
C VAL A 82 -7.48 16.64 0.57
N VAL A 83 -8.20 15.82 -0.20
CA VAL A 83 -9.67 15.87 -0.27
C VAL A 83 -10.30 15.51 1.07
N THR A 84 -9.77 14.48 1.74
CA THR A 84 -10.29 13.99 3.01
C THR A 84 -10.10 15.03 4.13
N GLU A 85 -8.93 15.65 4.22
CA GLU A 85 -8.63 16.70 5.20
C GLU A 85 -9.52 17.93 5.01
N SER A 86 -9.75 18.34 3.76
CA SER A 86 -10.67 19.45 3.45
C SER A 86 -12.12 19.14 3.83
N VAL A 87 -12.63 17.96 3.47
CA VAL A 87 -14.03 17.57 3.73
C VAL A 87 -14.30 17.41 5.23
N TYR A 88 -13.38 16.82 5.98
CA TYR A 88 -13.53 16.62 7.42
C TYR A 88 -12.99 17.80 8.26
N ASN A 89 -12.56 18.89 7.62
CA ASN A 89 -11.99 20.08 8.25
C ASN A 89 -10.83 19.77 9.24
N ILE A 90 -10.02 18.78 8.90
CA ILE A 90 -8.86 18.34 9.69
C ILE A 90 -7.65 19.17 9.27
N PRO A 91 -6.89 19.79 10.20
CA PRO A 91 -5.65 20.47 9.86
C PRO A 91 -4.59 19.43 9.47
N GLY A 92 -4.04 19.55 8.26
CA GLY A 92 -3.05 18.61 7.75
C GLY A 92 -2.28 19.15 6.54
N LEU A 93 -1.28 18.38 6.11
CA LEU A 93 -0.37 18.79 5.04
C LEU A 93 -1.06 18.83 3.67
N GLY A 94 -2.06 17.98 3.45
CA GLY A 94 -2.83 17.97 2.20
C GLY A 94 -3.65 19.25 2.05
N ARG A 95 -4.33 19.67 3.12
CA ARG A 95 -5.03 20.96 3.14
C ARG A 95 -4.07 22.14 2.97
N LEU A 96 -2.89 22.09 3.59
CA LEU A 96 -1.87 23.14 3.45
C LEU A 96 -1.41 23.32 2.00
N VAL A 97 -1.34 22.23 1.21
CA VAL A 97 -1.08 22.31 -0.24
C VAL A 97 -2.17 23.13 -0.94
N LEU A 98 -3.46 22.88 -0.66
CA LEU A 98 -4.55 23.64 -1.27
C LEU A 98 -4.49 25.12 -0.90
N ASP A 99 -4.27 25.42 0.38
CA ASP A 99 -4.19 26.79 0.86
C ASP A 99 -3.02 27.54 0.20
N ALA A 100 -1.86 26.89 0.07
CA ALA A 100 -0.69 27.46 -0.61
C ALA A 100 -0.92 27.66 -2.12
N VAL A 101 -1.61 26.73 -2.80
CA VAL A 101 -2.00 26.86 -4.21
C VAL A 101 -2.93 28.05 -4.43
N LEU A 102 -3.94 28.22 -3.55
CA LEU A 102 -4.89 29.33 -3.62
C LEU A 102 -4.22 30.68 -3.32
N ALA A 103 -3.32 30.71 -2.34
CA ALA A 103 -2.53 31.89 -1.99
C ALA A 103 -1.40 32.19 -2.99
N ARG A 104 -1.16 31.30 -3.97
CA ARG A 104 -0.02 31.35 -4.90
C ARG A 104 1.33 31.44 -4.18
N ASP A 105 1.44 30.77 -3.04
CA ASP A 105 2.67 30.69 -2.26
C ASP A 105 3.58 29.60 -2.85
N TYR A 106 4.28 29.96 -3.94
CA TYR A 106 5.17 29.04 -4.67
C TYR A 106 6.27 28.43 -3.79
N PRO A 107 6.94 29.16 -2.88
CA PRO A 107 7.90 28.57 -1.95
C PRO A 107 7.31 27.43 -1.11
N VAL A 108 6.12 27.62 -0.53
CA VAL A 108 5.47 26.60 0.29
C VAL A 108 5.06 25.39 -0.55
N ILE A 109 4.49 25.62 -1.74
CA ILE A 109 4.13 24.55 -2.68
C ILE A 109 5.36 23.69 -3.01
N GLN A 110 6.48 24.33 -3.36
CA GLN A 110 7.71 23.63 -3.72
C GLN A 110 8.27 22.83 -2.55
N GLY A 111 8.26 23.39 -1.33
CA GLY A 111 8.67 22.69 -0.12
C GLY A 111 7.82 21.45 0.16
N LEU A 112 6.49 21.57 0.03
CA LEU A 112 5.57 20.44 0.23
C LEU A 112 5.75 19.36 -0.83
N ILE A 113 5.90 19.74 -2.11
CA ILE A 113 6.18 18.79 -3.19
C ILE A 113 7.47 18.02 -2.90
N LEU A 114 8.56 18.70 -2.56
CA LEU A 114 9.83 18.05 -2.24
C LEU A 114 9.70 17.10 -1.04
N PHE A 115 8.98 17.51 0.00
CA PHE A 115 8.72 16.67 1.16
C PHE A 115 7.93 15.41 0.80
N PHE A 116 6.82 15.54 0.06
CA PHE A 116 6.03 14.38 -0.37
C PHE A 116 6.82 13.48 -1.32
N SER A 117 7.60 14.05 -2.25
CA SER A 117 8.48 13.27 -3.13
C SER A 117 9.52 12.49 -2.33
N PHE A 118 10.14 13.10 -1.32
CA PHE A 118 11.10 12.42 -0.44
C PHE A 118 10.45 11.25 0.31
N VAL A 119 9.28 11.47 0.93
CA VAL A 119 8.52 10.42 1.63
C VAL A 119 8.12 9.31 0.66
N TYR A 120 7.66 9.66 -0.55
CA TYR A 120 7.28 8.69 -1.57
C TYR A 120 8.46 7.84 -2.03
N ILE A 121 9.63 8.44 -2.27
CA ILE A 121 10.85 7.70 -2.62
C ILE A 121 11.26 6.79 -1.47
N LEU A 122 11.19 7.26 -0.22
CA LEU A 122 11.51 6.44 0.95
C LEU A 122 10.59 5.23 1.06
N ILE A 123 9.29 5.39 0.81
CA ILE A 123 8.32 4.29 0.83
C ILE A 123 8.61 3.29 -0.28
N ASN A 124 8.89 3.74 -1.51
CA ASN A 124 9.27 2.82 -2.60
C ASN A 124 10.56 2.07 -2.27
N LEU A 125 11.56 2.75 -1.70
CA LEU A 125 12.79 2.09 -1.27
C LEU A 125 12.51 0.99 -0.22
N LEU A 126 11.64 1.26 0.76
CA LEU A 126 11.23 0.26 1.75
C LEU A 126 10.49 -0.92 1.11
N ILE A 127 9.68 -0.67 0.09
CA ILE A 127 8.97 -1.69 -0.68
C ILE A 127 9.95 -2.55 -1.48
N ASP A 128 10.90 -1.93 -2.17
CA ASP A 128 11.92 -2.62 -2.94
C ASP A 128 12.83 -3.47 -2.04
N LEU A 129 13.21 -2.93 -0.88
CA LEU A 129 13.91 -3.69 0.17
C LEU A 129 13.06 -4.84 0.71
N SER A 130 11.74 -4.67 0.82
CA SER A 130 10.86 -5.75 1.25
C SER A 130 10.86 -6.92 0.26
N TYR A 131 11.00 -6.65 -1.05
CA TYR A 131 11.10 -7.72 -2.04
C TYR A 131 12.31 -8.62 -1.81
N THR A 132 13.45 -8.08 -1.37
CA THR A 132 14.63 -8.89 -1.05
C THR A 132 14.43 -9.80 0.17
N PHE A 133 13.57 -9.40 1.12
CA PHE A 133 13.16 -10.28 2.23
C PHE A 133 12.21 -11.38 1.76
N PHE A 134 11.23 -11.04 0.93
CA PHE A 134 10.20 -11.97 0.48
C PHE A 134 10.69 -12.93 -0.61
N ASP A 135 11.56 -12.51 -1.52
CA ASP A 135 12.06 -13.35 -2.59
C ASP A 135 13.61 -13.45 -2.58
N PRO A 136 14.18 -14.53 -2.02
CA PRO A 136 15.62 -14.76 -2.03
C PRO A 136 16.18 -15.16 -3.41
N ARG A 137 15.35 -15.24 -4.47
CA ARG A 137 15.81 -15.44 -5.85
C ARG A 137 16.23 -14.14 -6.55
N ILE A 138 15.86 -12.98 -5.99
CA ILE A 138 16.33 -11.66 -6.44
C ILE A 138 17.73 -11.43 -5.85
N ARG A 139 18.70 -12.26 -6.23
CA ARG A 139 20.13 -12.02 -6.04
C ARG A 139 20.70 -11.65 -7.41
N TYR A 140 20.88 -10.35 -7.64
CA TYR A 140 21.78 -9.86 -8.69
C TYR A 140 23.22 -10.27 -8.37
#